data_AF-A0A256WBN3-F1
#
_entry.id   AF-A0A256WBN3-F1
#
_cell.length_a   1.000
_cell.length_b   1.000
_cell.length_c   1.000
_cell.angle_alpha   90.00
_cell.angle_beta   90.00
_cell.angle_gamma   90.00
#
_symmetry.space_group_name_H-M   'P 1'
#
loop_
_entity.id
_entity.type
_entity.pdbx_description
1 polymer ?
#
loop_
_entity_poly.entity_id
_entity_poly.type
_entity_poly.pdbx_seq_one_letter_code
_entity_poly.pdbx_strand_id
1 'polypeptide(L)' 'MPVGKFSVYLPVYKQGKMMKQRKKHAPVPGYVSPNQLDLEGFETPFEQALNPKNRWVTLANIIPWDEICNLY' A
#
# COMPACT_ATOMS: atom_id res chain seq x y z
N MET A 1 43.33 -35.02 25.85
CA MET A 1 43.28 -33.78 26.68
C MET A 1 44.71 -33.48 27.10
N PRO A 2 45.22 -32.23 27.02
CA PRO A 2 44.61 -31.06 27.65
C PRO A 2 44.31 -29.86 26.72
N VAL A 3 43.19 -29.24 27.05
CA VAL A 3 42.76 -27.82 27.00
C VAL A 3 43.20 -26.89 25.86
N GLY A 4 42.17 -26.41 25.14
CA GLY A 4 42.27 -25.46 24.05
C GLY A 4 42.68 -24.04 24.45
N LYS A 5 43.28 -23.36 23.48
CA LYS A 5 43.50 -21.92 23.50
C LYS A 5 42.40 -21.28 22.66
N PHE A 6 41.30 -20.90 23.31
CA PHE A 6 40.38 -19.93 22.73
C PHE A 6 41.12 -18.59 22.67
N SER A 7 41.50 -18.17 21.47
CA SER A 7 41.98 -16.81 21.23
C SER A 7 40.78 -15.87 21.38
N VAL A 8 40.61 -15.33 22.58
CA VAL A 8 39.61 -14.32 22.89
C VAL A 8 40.05 -13.04 22.19
N TYR A 9 39.32 -12.64 21.15
CA TYR A 9 39.39 -11.29 20.62
C TYR A 9 39.01 -10.31 21.74
N LEU A 10 40.01 -9.66 22.34
CA LEU A 10 39.77 -8.50 23.21
C LEU A 10 39.56 -7.27 22.31
N PRO A 11 38.37 -6.63 22.31
CA PRO A 11 38.22 -5.36 21.62
C PRO A 11 38.98 -4.30 22.42
N VAL A 12 39.94 -3.64 21.75
CA VAL A 12 40.66 -2.48 22.29
C VAL A 12 39.65 -1.34 22.48
N TYR A 13 39.32 -1.04 23.74
CA TYR A 13 38.45 0.08 24.10
C TYR A 13 39.20 1.40 23.90
N LYS A 14 38.82 2.19 22.90
CA LYS A 14 39.19 3.62 22.83
C LYS A 14 38.15 4.46 23.57
N GLN A 15 38.66 5.23 24.53
CA GLN A 15 37.93 6.15 25.38
C GLN A 15 37.38 7.32 24.55
N GLY A 16 36.06 7.40 24.40
CA GLY A 16 35.36 8.47 23.69
C GLY A 16 33.86 8.19 23.65
N LYS A 17 33.02 9.16 24.04
CA LYS A 17 31.55 9.02 24.16
C LYS A 17 30.92 8.32 22.95
N MET A 18 30.24 7.20 23.18
CA MET A 18 29.50 6.49 22.13
C MET A 18 28.34 7.37 21.62
N MET A 19 28.38 7.76 20.35
CA MET A 19 27.17 8.23 19.66
C MET A 19 26.21 7.05 19.54
N LYS A 20 25.09 7.10 20.26
CA LYS A 20 24.05 6.07 20.15
C LYS A 20 23.45 6.13 18.75
N GLN A 21 23.89 5.24 17.86
CA GLN A 21 23.22 5.04 16.58
C GLN A 21 21.78 4.62 16.84
N ARG A 22 20.82 5.42 16.36
CA ARG A 22 19.40 5.06 16.40
C ARG A 22 19.23 3.84 15.49
N LYS A 23 18.88 2.70 16.09
CA LYS A 23 18.62 1.46 15.34
C LYS A 23 17.47 1.73 14.37
N LYS A 24 17.70 1.51 13.07
CA LYS A 24 16.62 1.59 12.09
C LYS A 24 15.66 0.43 12.35
N HIS A 25 14.39 0.73 12.55
CA HIS A 25 13.37 -0.30 12.68
C HIS A 25 13.27 -1.06 11.35
N ALA A 26 13.04 -2.38 11.42
CA ALA A 26 12.74 -3.15 10.24
C ALA A 26 11.48 -2.56 9.59
N PRO A 27 11.47 -2.31 8.27
CA PRO A 27 10.25 -1.90 7.59
C PRO A 27 9.23 -3.03 7.75
N VAL A 28 8.03 -2.69 8.22
CA VAL A 28 6.93 -3.65 8.27
C VAL A 28 6.50 -3.89 6.83
N PRO A 29 6.60 -5.11 6.28
CA PRO A 29 6.01 -5.40 4.98
C PRO A 29 4.50 -5.18 5.10
N GLY A 30 3.91 -4.49 4.12
CA GLY A 30 2.46 -4.34 4.05
C GLY A 30 1.80 -5.72 4.08
N TYR A 31 0.70 -5.85 4.82
CA TYR A 31 -0.02 -7.11 4.89
C TYR A 31 -0.53 -7.49 3.50
N VAL A 32 -0.20 -8.69 3.05
CA VAL A 32 -0.74 -9.30 1.83
C VAL A 32 -1.51 -10.54 2.26
N SER A 33 -2.81 -10.60 1.93
CA SER A 33 -3.67 -11.73 2.30
C SER A 33 -3.24 -12.98 1.51
N PRO A 34 -2.79 -14.06 2.18
CA PRO A 34 -2.34 -15.27 1.48
C PRO A 34 -3.48 -16.05 0.81
N ASN A 35 -4.74 -15.74 1.17
CA ASN A 35 -5.94 -16.37 0.60
C ASN A 35 -6.66 -15.47 -0.41
N GLN A 36 -6.09 -14.32 -0.78
CA GLN A 36 -6.66 -13.48 -1.83
C GLN A 36 -6.51 -14.22 -3.16
N LEU A 37 -7.64 -14.67 -3.72
CA LEU A 37 -7.67 -15.26 -5.05
C LEU A 37 -7.55 -14.15 -6.08
N ASP A 38 -6.46 -14.16 -6.83
CA ASP A 38 -6.34 -13.36 -8.04
C ASP A 38 -7.24 -14.00 -9.11
N LEU A 39 -8.34 -13.32 -9.42
CA LEU A 39 -9.24 -13.75 -10.48
C LEU A 39 -8.65 -13.30 -11.82
N GLU A 40 -7.81 -14.16 -12.43
CA GLU A 40 -7.28 -13.91 -13.78
C GLU A 40 -8.44 -13.67 -14.76
N GLY A 41 -8.46 -12.51 -15.41
CA GLY A 41 -9.53 -12.08 -16.30
C GLY A 41 -10.66 -11.27 -15.65
N PHE A 42 -10.63 -11.04 -14.34
CA PHE A 42 -11.43 -9.99 -13.67
C PHE A 42 -10.73 -8.63 -13.78
N GLU A 43 -10.21 -8.32 -14.97
CA GLU A 43 -10.04 -6.93 -15.35
C GLU A 43 -11.41 -6.49 -15.82
N THR A 44 -12.19 -5.84 -14.95
CA THR A 44 -13.24 -4.96 -15.44
C THR A 44 -12.50 -3.71 -15.90
N PRO A 45 -12.18 -3.52 -17.20
CA PRO A 45 -11.87 -2.19 -17.66
C PRO A 45 -13.11 -1.40 -17.23
N PHE A 46 -12.93 -0.43 -16.34
CA PHE A 46 -13.98 0.54 -16.09
C PHE A 46 -14.21 1.18 -17.45
N GLU A 47 -15.17 0.67 -18.21
CA GLU A 47 -15.64 1.32 -19.42
C GLU A 47 -16.18 2.66 -18.92
N GLN A 48 -15.32 3.68 -18.95
CA GLN A 48 -15.57 4.99 -18.35
C GLN A 48 -16.73 5.71 -19.05
N ALA A 49 -17.15 5.24 -20.22
CA ALA A 49 -18.22 5.82 -20.99
C ALA A 49 -19.47 4.93 -20.94
N LEU A 50 -20.51 5.44 -20.26
CA LEU A 50 -21.84 4.87 -20.35
C LEU A 50 -22.36 5.00 -21.79
N ASN A 51 -23.00 3.96 -22.32
CA ASN A 51 -23.54 3.98 -23.68
C ASN A 51 -24.50 5.20 -23.84
N PRO A 52 -24.26 6.10 -24.81
CA PRO A 52 -25.09 7.29 -24.99
C PRO A 52 -26.54 6.98 -25.37
N LYS A 53 -26.81 5.77 -25.88
CA LYS A 53 -28.16 5.26 -26.17
C LYS A 53 -28.82 4.57 -24.96
N ASN A 54 -28.16 4.50 -23.81
CA ASN A 54 -28.78 3.98 -22.59
C ASN A 54 -29.94 4.91 -22.19
N ARG A 55 -31.11 4.32 -21.92
CA ARG A 55 -32.33 5.04 -21.52
C ARG A 55 -32.06 6.03 -20.39
N TRP A 56 -31.21 5.69 -19.42
CA TRP A 56 -30.87 6.58 -18.30
C TRP A 56 -30.06 7.81 -18.74
N VAL A 57 -29.14 7.66 -19.69
CA VAL A 57 -28.37 8.79 -20.26
C VAL A 57 -29.28 9.69 -21.08
N THR A 58 -30.16 9.09 -21.88
CA THR A 58 -31.15 9.85 -22.65
C THR A 58 -32.10 10.63 -21.73
N LEU A 59 -32.60 10.00 -20.66
CA LEU A 59 -33.47 10.67 -19.69
C LEU A 59 -32.76 11.82 -18.98
N ALA A 60 -31.50 11.61 -18.56
CA ALA A 60 -30.71 12.67 -17.93
C ALA A 60 -30.56 13.91 -18.83
N ASN A 61 -30.50 13.74 -20.16
CA ASN A 61 -30.41 14.88 -21.08
C ASN A 61 -31.74 15.60 -21.35
N ILE A 62 -32.88 14.92 -21.16
CA ILE A 62 -34.21 15.48 -21.44
C ILE A 62 -34.78 16.21 -20.20
N ILE A 63 -34.39 15.76 -19.01
CA ILE A 63 -34.90 16.34 -17.76
C ILE A 63 -34.25 17.72 -17.53
N PRO A 64 -35.03 18.79 -17.28
CA PRO A 64 -34.51 20.11 -16.98
C PRO A 64 -33.99 20.19 -15.53
N TRP A 65 -32.80 19.64 -15.30
CA TRP A 65 -32.19 19.59 -13.96
C TRP A 65 -31.99 20.97 -13.34
N ASP A 66 -31.65 21.98 -14.15
CA ASP A 66 -31.41 23.35 -13.67
C ASP A 66 -32.66 23.95 -12.99
N GLU A 67 -33.85 23.68 -13.54
CA GLU A 67 -35.12 24.15 -12.97
C GLU A 67 -35.48 23.41 -11.68
N ILE A 68 -35.21 22.11 -11.63
CA ILE A 68 -35.50 21.25 -10.47
C ILE A 68 -34.57 21.59 -9.30
N CYS A 69 -33.28 21.83 -9.57
CA CYS A 69 -32.31 22.18 -8.54
C CYS A 69 -32.63 23.51 -7.86
N ASN A 70 -33.23 24.46 -8.57
CA ASN A 70 -33.61 25.75 -7.99
C ASN A 70 -34.84 25.65 -7.04
N LEU A 71 -35.55 24.53 -7.03
CA LEU A 71 -36.72 24.32 -6.18
C LEU A 71 -36.38 23.82 -4.76
N TYR A 72 -35.12 23.43 -4.52
CA TYR A 72 -34.61 22.83 -3.28
C TYR A 72 -33.42 23.61 -2.74
#